data_AF-A0A2V6KU10-F1
#
_entry.id   AF-A0A2V6KU10-F1
#
_cell.length_a   1.000
_cell.length_b   1.000
_cell.length_c   1.000
_cell.angle_alpha   90.00
_cell.angle_beta   90.00
_cell.angle_gamma   90.00
#
_symmetry.space_group_name_H-M   'P 1'
#
loop_
_entity.id
_entity.type
_entity.pdbx_description
1 polymer ?
#
loop_
_entity_poly.entity_id
_entity_poly.type
_entity_poly.pdbx_seq_one_letter_code
_entity_poly.pdbx_strand_id
1 'polypeptide(L)'
;MAAPQRSRIIIAFAALYLIWGSTYLGIRFAIETIPPFLMAGTRFLLAGVIMFAIARLQGISKSTWANWRTSLIIGACLLLGGNGGVTMSEKYIDSGLAALIVAIVPIYIVLLAWASGMAARPIPIVWLGLIG
;
A
#
# COMPACT_ATOMS: atom_id res chain seq x y z
N MET A 1 -7.69 0.63 25.86
CA MET A 1 -6.49 0.42 25.02
C MET A 1 -5.40 1.34 25.55
N ALA A 2 -4.25 0.81 25.99
CA ALA A 2 -3.14 1.63 26.48
C ALA A 2 -2.60 2.50 25.34
N ALA A 3 -2.28 3.76 25.61
CA ALA A 3 -1.71 4.66 24.61
C ALA A 3 -0.40 4.07 24.07
N PRO A 4 -0.20 4.00 22.74
CA PRO A 4 1.01 3.44 22.16
C PRO A 4 2.25 4.21 22.64
N GLN A 5 3.26 3.48 23.12
CA GLN A 5 4.50 4.07 23.60
C GLN A 5 5.22 4.80 22.45
N ARG A 6 5.68 6.04 22.67
CA ARG A 6 6.31 6.89 21.64
C ARG A 6 7.44 6.19 20.87
N SER A 7 8.23 5.34 21.53
CA SER A 7 9.29 4.54 20.90
C SER A 7 8.77 3.59 19.81
N ARG A 8 7.62 2.94 20.05
CA ARG A 8 7.00 2.04 19.06
C ARG A 8 6.53 2.80 17.83
N ILE A 9 6.03 4.03 18.02
CA ILE A 9 5.61 4.90 16.92
C ILE A 9 6.83 5.27 16.06
N ILE A 10 7.92 5.73 16.69
CA ILE A 10 9.16 6.10 15.98
C ILE A 10 9.71 4.92 15.18
N ILE A 11 9.78 3.73 15.80
CA ILE A 11 10.27 2.53 15.12
C ILE A 11 9.36 2.14 13.95
N ALA A 12 8.03 2.25 14.11
CA ALA A 12 7.10 1.96 13.02
C ALA A 12 7.27 2.92 11.84
N PHE A 13 7.45 4.22 12.09
CA PHE A 13 7.73 5.21 11.03
C PHE A 13 9.10 4.98 10.38
N ALA A 14 10.14 4.67 11.16
CA ALA A 14 11.45 4.35 10.62
C ALA A 14 11.40 3.11 9.72
N ALA A 15 10.71 2.05 10.16
CA ALA A 15 10.50 0.85 9.37
C ALA A 15 9.70 1.15 8.10
N LEU A 16 8.63 1.95 8.19
CA LEU A 16 7.87 2.40 7.04
C LEU A 16 8.77 3.12 6.03
N TYR A 17 9.53 4.13 6.46
CA TYR A 17 10.39 4.92 5.57
C TYR A 17 11.49 4.09 4.93
N LEU A 18 12.14 3.21 5.68
CA LEU A 18 13.20 2.36 5.15
C LEU A 18 12.66 1.27 4.23
N ILE A 19 11.63 0.55 4.64
CA ILE A 19 11.09 -0.58 3.86
C ILE A 19 10.37 -0.06 2.62
N TRP A 20 9.49 0.94 2.73
CA TRP A 20 8.78 1.47 1.56
C TRP A 20 9.69 2.30 0.66
N GLY A 21 10.58 3.13 1.24
CA GLY A 21 11.55 3.90 0.45
C GLY A 21 12.46 3.00 -0.39
N SER A 22 13.03 1.96 0.23
CA SER A 22 13.85 0.98 -0.50
C SER A 22 13.04 0.16 -1.50
N THR A 23 11.74 -0.04 -1.27
CA THR A 23 10.87 -0.73 -2.24
C THR A 23 10.76 0.07 -3.53
N TYR A 24 10.53 1.38 -3.50
CA TYR A 24 10.50 2.21 -4.72
C TYR A 24 11.85 2.17 -5.44
N LEU A 25 12.97 2.25 -4.71
CA LEU A 25 14.28 2.10 -5.34
C LEU A 25 14.47 0.72 -5.98
N GLY A 26 14.05 -0.35 -5.30
CA GLY A 26 14.12 -1.71 -5.81
C GLY A 26 13.23 -1.94 -7.04
N ILE A 27 12.04 -1.32 -7.08
CA ILE A 27 11.15 -1.36 -8.24
C ILE A 27 11.84 -0.74 -9.44
N ARG A 28 12.41 0.47 -9.28
CA ARG A 28 13.14 1.18 -10.34
C ARG A 28 14.24 0.33 -10.96
N PHE A 29 15.06 -0.33 -10.13
CA PHE A 29 16.10 -1.23 -10.65
C PHE A 29 15.53 -2.49 -11.30
N ALA A 30 14.49 -3.09 -10.74
CA ALA A 30 13.91 -4.32 -11.29
C ALA A 30 13.26 -4.10 -12.66
N ILE A 31 12.60 -2.94 -12.87
CA ILE A 31 11.91 -2.65 -14.13
C ILE A 31 12.84 -2.29 -15.29
N GLU A 32 14.13 -2.07 -15.03
CA GLU A 32 15.15 -1.92 -16.09
C GLU A 32 15.34 -3.23 -16.87
N THR A 33 15.05 -4.38 -16.23
CA THR A 33 15.26 -5.71 -16.83
C THR A 33 13.98 -6.54 -16.95
N ILE A 34 12.98 -6.29 -16.10
CA ILE A 34 11.73 -7.06 -16.06
C ILE A 34 10.55 -6.13 -16.39
N PRO A 35 9.62 -6.52 -17.29
CA PRO A 35 8.43 -5.71 -17.55
C PRO A 35 7.66 -5.39 -16.25
N PRO A 36 7.22 -4.13 -16.02
CA PRO A 36 6.67 -3.69 -14.74
C PRO A 36 5.53 -4.54 -14.19
N PHE A 37 4.54 -4.84 -15.04
CA PHE A 37 3.38 -5.64 -14.61
C PHE A 37 3.76 -7.09 -14.31
N LEU A 38 4.78 -7.64 -14.99
CA LEU A 38 5.28 -8.98 -14.70
C LEU A 38 6.02 -8.99 -13.36
N MET A 39 6.86 -7.98 -13.09
CA MET A 39 7.55 -7.85 -11.81
C MET A 39 6.55 -7.69 -10.66
N ALA A 40 5.63 -6.73 -10.76
CA ALA A 40 4.61 -6.49 -9.74
C ALA A 40 3.69 -7.71 -9.57
N GLY A 41 3.21 -8.29 -10.67
CA GLY A 41 2.35 -9.47 -10.67
C GLY A 41 2.99 -10.66 -9.97
N THR A 42 4.24 -11.01 -10.31
CA THR A 42 4.97 -12.10 -9.66
C THR A 42 5.18 -11.84 -8.18
N ARG A 43 5.57 -10.61 -7.80
CA ARG A 43 5.77 -10.22 -6.40
C ARG A 43 4.51 -10.43 -5.55
N PHE A 44 3.36 -9.94 -6.03
CA PHE A 44 2.10 -10.05 -5.30
C PHE A 44 1.51 -11.45 -5.35
N LEU A 45 1.71 -12.19 -6.45
CA LEU A 45 1.29 -13.60 -6.55
C LEU A 45 2.05 -14.46 -5.54
N LEU A 46 3.38 -14.32 -5.46
CA LEU A 46 4.21 -15.04 -4.49
C LEU A 46 3.80 -14.71 -3.06
N ALA A 47 3.64 -13.42 -2.72
CA ALA A 47 3.18 -13.01 -1.40
C ALA A 47 1.79 -13.57 -1.07
N GLY A 48 0.86 -13.54 -2.02
CA GLY A 48 -0.48 -14.09 -1.88
C GLY A 48 -0.48 -15.60 -1.65
N VAL A 49 0.32 -16.35 -2.40
CA VAL A 49 0.47 -17.81 -2.25
C VAL A 49 1.06 -18.16 -0.89
N ILE A 50 2.11 -17.45 -0.45
CA ILE A 50 2.73 -17.67 0.86
C ILE A 50 1.72 -17.40 1.98
N MET A 51 1.04 -16.25 1.93
CA MET A 51 0.03 -15.90 2.94
C MET A 51 -1.13 -16.90 2.95
N PHE A 52 -1.57 -17.35 1.78
CA PHE A 52 -2.62 -18.36 1.66
C PHE A 52 -2.19 -19.72 2.24
N ALA A 53 -0.95 -20.15 1.96
CA ALA A 53 -0.39 -21.37 2.52
C ALA A 53 -0.32 -21.30 4.05
N ILE A 54 0.20 -20.19 4.60
CA ILE A 54 0.27 -19.95 6.05
C ILE A 54 -1.14 -19.99 6.67
N ALA A 55 -2.12 -19.32 6.07
CA ALA A 55 -3.50 -19.33 6.55
C ALA A 55 -4.10 -20.75 6.59
N ARG A 56 -3.78 -21.58 5.60
CA ARG A 56 -4.22 -22.99 5.56
C ARG A 56 -3.52 -23.84 6.61
N LEU A 57 -2.24 -23.61 6.86
CA LEU A 57 -1.48 -24.29 7.92
C LEU A 57 -2.00 -23.91 9.31
N GLN A 58 -2.56 -22.72 9.49
CA GLN A 58 -3.20 -22.28 10.74
C GLN A 58 -4.63 -22.82 10.93
N GLY A 59 -5.15 -23.64 10.00
CA GLY A 59 -6.49 -24.23 10.11
C GLY A 59 -7.64 -23.25 9.86
N ILE A 60 -7.37 -22.10 9.22
CA ILE A 60 -8.42 -21.13 8.90
C ILE A 60 -9.40 -21.76 7.89
N SER A 61 -10.69 -21.64 8.19
CA SER A 61 -11.82 -22.16 7.39
C SER A 61 -11.72 -21.81 5.89
N LYS A 62 -12.32 -22.67 5.04
CA LYS A 62 -12.42 -22.43 3.60
C LYS A 62 -13.18 -21.13 3.34
N SER A 63 -12.52 -20.19 2.69
CA SER A 63 -13.11 -18.91 2.28
C SER A 63 -14.25 -19.12 1.29
N THR A 64 -15.37 -18.44 1.51
CA THR A 64 -16.57 -18.47 0.67
C THR A 64 -16.30 -17.86 -0.72
N TRP A 65 -17.06 -18.24 -1.73
CA TRP A 65 -16.92 -17.66 -3.07
C TRP A 65 -17.10 -16.13 -3.10
N ALA A 66 -17.99 -15.60 -2.27
CA ALA A 66 -18.15 -14.16 -2.10
C ALA A 66 -16.84 -13.46 -1.67
N ASN A 67 -16.10 -14.05 -0.74
CA ASN A 67 -14.82 -13.51 -0.29
C ASN A 67 -13.77 -13.57 -1.41
N TRP A 68 -13.72 -14.66 -2.18
CA TRP A 68 -12.82 -14.75 -3.33
C TRP A 68 -13.08 -13.66 -4.36
N ARG A 69 -14.34 -13.39 -4.70
CA ARG A 69 -14.70 -12.31 -5.61
C ARG A 69 -14.28 -10.95 -5.07
N THR A 70 -14.56 -10.67 -3.79
CA THR A 70 -14.16 -9.41 -3.16
C THR A 70 -12.64 -9.25 -3.13
N SER A 71 -11.91 -10.29 -2.75
CA SER A 71 -10.43 -10.29 -2.75
C SER A 71 -9.86 -10.11 -4.15
N LEU A 72 -10.48 -10.70 -5.18
CA LEU A 72 -10.07 -10.52 -6.57
C LEU A 72 -10.26 -9.07 -7.02
N ILE A 73 -11.40 -8.45 -6.72
CA ILE A 73 -11.68 -7.05 -7.07
C ILE A 73 -10.68 -6.13 -6.37
N ILE A 74 -10.54 -6.26 -5.04
CA ILE A 74 -9.62 -5.43 -4.26
C ILE A 74 -8.17 -5.64 -4.73
N GLY A 75 -7.76 -6.89 -4.93
CA GLY A 75 -6.44 -7.24 -5.43
C GLY A 75 -6.17 -6.66 -6.82
N ALA A 76 -7.13 -6.74 -7.74
CA ALA A 76 -7.01 -6.17 -9.08
C ALA A 76 -6.91 -4.64 -9.03
N CYS A 77 -7.72 -3.96 -8.21
CA CYS A 77 -7.62 -2.50 -8.04
C CYS A 77 -6.26 -2.09 -7.44
N LEU A 78 -5.76 -2.82 -6.44
CA LEU A 78 -4.44 -2.57 -5.85
C LEU A 78 -3.31 -2.84 -6.82
N LEU A 79 -3.40 -3.91 -7.64
CA LEU A 79 -2.35 -4.29 -8.57
C LEU A 79 -2.35 -3.39 -9.81
N LEU A 80 -3.50 -3.08 -10.40
CA LEU A 80 -3.58 -2.32 -11.64
C LEU A 80 -3.57 -0.80 -11.41
N GLY A 81 -4.28 -0.35 -10.38
CA GLY A 81 -4.38 1.08 -10.04
C GLY A 81 -3.27 1.52 -9.10
N GLY A 82 -3.20 0.90 -7.92
CA GLY A 82 -2.29 1.33 -6.85
C GLY A 82 -0.81 1.05 -7.16
N ASN A 83 -0.36 -0.17 -6.85
CA ASN A 83 1.04 -0.55 -6.98
C ASN A 83 1.51 -0.65 -8.42
N GLY A 84 0.71 -1.18 -9.35
CA GLY A 84 1.08 -1.26 -10.76
C GLY A 84 1.14 0.11 -11.42
N GLY A 85 0.29 1.05 -11.01
CA GLY A 85 0.38 2.45 -11.42
C GLY A 85 1.72 3.06 -11.00
N VAL A 86 2.15 2.85 -9.75
CA VAL A 86 3.47 3.29 -9.27
C VAL A 86 4.61 2.61 -10.03
N THR A 87 4.52 1.28 -10.21
CA THR A 87 5.54 0.51 -10.93
C THR A 87 5.66 0.99 -12.39
N MET A 88 4.55 1.40 -13.00
CA MET A 88 4.51 1.96 -14.34
C MET A 88 5.06 3.39 -14.37
N SER A 89 4.75 4.23 -13.37
CA SER A 89 5.23 5.60 -13.30
C SER A 89 6.75 5.65 -13.12
N GLU A 90 7.33 4.71 -12.38
CA GLU A 90 8.79 4.60 -12.20
C GLU A 90 9.57 4.35 -13.49
N LYS A 91 8.93 4.04 -14.62
CA LYS A 91 9.59 4.09 -15.94
C LYS A 91 9.83 5.51 -16.45
N TYR A 92 9.03 6.46 -16.00
CA TYR A 92 8.99 7.84 -16.48
C TYR A 92 9.52 8.86 -15.47
N ILE A 93 9.50 8.52 -14.17
CA ILE A 93 9.96 9.40 -13.09
C ILE A 93 10.93 8.66 -12.16
N ASP A 94 11.79 9.42 -11.49
CA ASP A 94 12.70 8.89 -10.49
C ASP A 94 11.94 8.39 -9.25
N SER A 95 12.50 7.37 -8.58
CA SER A 95 11.92 6.75 -7.39
C SER A 95 11.71 7.75 -6.23
N GLY A 96 12.57 8.78 -6.13
CA GLY A 96 12.40 9.86 -5.16
C GLY A 96 11.15 10.71 -5.43
N LEU A 97 10.89 11.04 -6.70
CA LEU A 97 9.69 11.79 -7.08
C LEU A 97 8.42 10.92 -6.93
N ALA A 98 8.52 9.63 -7.29
CA ALA A 98 7.44 8.68 -7.07
C ALA A 98 7.07 8.58 -5.57
N ALA A 99 8.07 8.45 -4.69
CA ALA A 99 7.86 8.41 -3.24
C ALA A 99 7.23 9.71 -2.70
N LEU A 100 7.67 10.87 -3.20
CA LEU A 100 7.12 12.18 -2.81
C LEU A 100 5.64 12.31 -3.21
N ILE A 101 5.28 11.88 -4.42
CA ILE A 101 3.88 11.89 -4.88
C ILE A 101 3.04 10.87 -4.10
N VAL A 102 3.59 9.71 -3.73
CA VAL A 102 2.84 8.75 -2.90
C VAL A 102 2.69 9.26 -1.47
N ALA A 103 3.58 10.12 -0.98
CA ALA A 103 3.49 10.69 0.37
C ALA A 103 2.22 11.53 0.60
N ILE A 104 1.56 12.03 -0.46
CA ILE A 104 0.28 12.75 -0.36
C ILE A 104 -0.95 11.83 -0.35
N VAL A 105 -0.80 10.50 -0.51
CA VAL A 105 -1.90 9.53 -0.42
C VAL A 105 -2.74 9.65 0.85
N PRO A 106 -2.18 9.85 2.07
CA PRO A 106 -2.96 10.05 3.29
C PRO A 106 -3.93 11.23 3.18
N ILE A 107 -3.56 12.30 2.46
CA ILE A 107 -4.42 13.46 2.23
C ILE A 107 -5.67 13.04 1.45
N TYR A 108 -5.47 12.31 0.34
CA TYR A 108 -6.59 11.79 -0.45
C TYR A 108 -7.47 10.84 0.35
N ILE A 109 -6.88 9.98 1.19
CA ILE A 109 -7.65 9.05 2.05
C ILE A 109 -8.56 9.82 3.00
N VAL A 110 -8.05 10.85 3.69
CA VAL A 110 -8.84 11.67 4.63
C VAL A 110 -9.97 12.39 3.90
N LEU A 111 -9.68 13.02 2.75
CA LEU A 111 -10.68 13.76 1.98
C LEU A 111 -11.77 12.84 1.40
N LEU A 112 -11.40 11.71 0.83
CA LEU A 112 -12.34 10.75 0.26
C LEU A 112 -13.18 10.06 1.34
N ALA A 113 -12.59 9.72 2.49
CA ALA A 113 -13.32 9.14 3.61
C ALA A 113 -14.36 10.12 4.17
N TRP A 114 -14.02 11.41 4.25
CA TRP A 114 -14.97 12.44 4.63
C TRP A 114 -16.07 12.63 3.57
N ALA A 115 -15.71 12.76 2.30
CA ALA A 115 -16.65 13.00 1.20
C ALA A 115 -17.64 11.84 0.99
N SER A 116 -17.19 10.60 1.20
CA SER A 116 -18.04 9.40 1.12
C SER A 116 -18.93 9.18 2.35
N GLY A 117 -18.83 10.02 3.38
CA GLY A 117 -19.56 9.88 4.63
C GLY A 117 -19.07 8.74 5.53
N MET A 118 -17.96 8.07 5.17
CA MET A 118 -17.34 7.02 6.00
C MET A 118 -16.66 7.60 7.25
N ALA A 119 -16.21 8.85 7.20
CA ALA A 119 -15.55 9.54 8.31
C ALA A 119 -16.23 10.87 8.65
N ALA A 120 -16.17 11.24 9.93
CA ALA A 120 -16.62 12.55 10.41
C ALA A 120 -15.73 13.68 9.86
N ARG A 121 -16.25 14.92 9.92
CA ARG A 121 -15.51 16.11 9.49
C ARG A 121 -14.13 16.19 10.16
N PRO A 122 -13.03 16.37 9.40
CA PRO A 122 -11.70 16.46 9.98
C PRO A 122 -11.61 17.65 10.95
N ILE A 123 -11.02 17.42 12.12
CA ILE A 123 -10.77 18.45 13.13
C ILE A 123 -9.68 19.42 12.65
N PRO A 124 -9.62 20.67 13.18
CA PRO A 124 -8.68 21.69 12.71
C PRO A 124 -7.20 21.26 12.70
N ILE A 125 -6.79 20.40 13.64
CA ILE A 125 -5.41 19.90 13.70
C ILE A 125 -5.08 18.94 12.55
N VAL A 126 -6.07 18.21 12.04
CA VAL A 126 -5.91 17.35 10.86
C VAL A 126 -5.76 18.24 9.63
N TRP A 127 -6.58 19.28 9.50
CA TRP A 127 -6.44 20.25 8.40
C TRP A 127 -5.05 20.91 8.35
N LEU A 128 -4.53 21.32 9.51
CA LEU A 128 -3.15 21.83 9.60
C LEU A 128 -2.12 20.78 9.13
N GLY A 129 -2.29 19.52 9.53
CA GLY A 129 -1.43 18.42 9.08
C GLY A 129 -1.63 17.98 7.63
N LEU A 130 -2.67 18.44 6.94
CA LEU A 130 -2.86 18.21 5.49
C LEU A 130 -2.22 19.31 4.63
N ILE A 131 -2.01 20.51 5.20
CA ILE A 131 -1.45 21.68 4.50
C ILE A 131 0.08 21.75 4.65
N GLY A 132 0.60 21.29 5.80
CA GLY A 132 2.03 21.23 6.11
C GLY A 132 2.66 19.89 5.76
#